data_AF-A0A355M5H6-F1
#
_entry.id   AF-A0A355M5H6-F1
#
_cell.length_a   1.000
_cell.length_b   1.000
_cell.length_c   1.000
_cell.angle_alpha   90.00
_cell.angle_beta   90.00
_cell.angle_gamma   90.00
#
_symmetry.space_group_name_H-M   'P 1'
#
loop_
_entity.id
_entity.type
_entity.pdbx_description
1 polymer ?
#
loop_
_entity_poly.entity_id
_entity_poly.type
_entity_poly.pdbx_seq_one_letter_code
_entity_poly.pdbx_strand_id
1 'polypeptide(L)'
;MANLMVKECGTFEQARALLRDVFLSEADLIPDNKNKILTVRLHNLSSRAHDKILDQLITVLNEAEVNFPGTNMLLHYTRIGSS
;
A
#
# COMPACT_ATOMS: atom_id res chain seq x y z
N MET A 1 2.27 0.20 12.62
CA MET A 1 1.78 -0.39 11.35
C MET A 1 2.04 -1.89 11.23
N ALA A 2 3.27 -2.40 11.46
CA ALA A 2 3.56 -3.85 11.33
C ALA A 2 2.68 -4.79 12.21
N ASN A 3 2.18 -4.32 13.35
CA ASN A 3 1.32 -5.13 14.24
C ASN A 3 -0.06 -5.50 13.64
N LEU A 4 -0.54 -4.76 12.62
CA LEU A 4 -1.79 -5.13 11.92
C LEU A 4 -1.60 -6.34 11.00
N MET A 5 -0.38 -6.55 10.49
CA MET A 5 -0.06 -7.61 9.53
C MET A 5 0.40 -8.92 10.19
N VAL A 6 0.76 -8.90 11.48
CA VAL A 6 1.19 -10.10 12.22
C VAL A 6 0.11 -11.20 12.19
N LYS A 7 -1.17 -10.82 12.16
CA LYS A 7 -2.29 -11.76 12.11
C LYS A 7 -2.29 -12.65 10.86
N GLU A 8 -1.78 -12.15 9.73
CA GLU A 8 -1.78 -12.87 8.45
C GLU A 8 -0.38 -13.37 8.07
N CYS A 9 0.70 -12.66 8.44
CA CYS A 9 2.10 -13.11 8.24
C CYS A 9 2.61 -14.08 9.32
N GLY A 10 1.84 -14.33 10.38
CA GLY A 10 2.21 -15.19 11.51
C GLY A 10 3.25 -14.60 12.46
N THR A 11 4.25 -13.84 11.98
CA THR A 11 5.29 -13.19 12.80
C THR A 11 5.55 -11.74 12.40
N PHE A 12 5.96 -10.93 13.37
CA PHE A 12 6.31 -9.52 13.18
C PHE A 12 7.49 -9.31 12.24
N GLU A 13 8.46 -10.22 12.23
CA GLU A 13 9.59 -10.16 11.31
C GLU A 13 9.16 -10.35 9.86
N GLN A 14 8.27 -11.30 9.58
CA GLN A 14 7.73 -11.52 8.23
C GLN A 14 6.85 -10.35 7.77
N ALA A 15 6.00 -9.82 8.66
CA ALA A 15 5.23 -8.61 8.39
C ALA A 15 6.15 -7.41 8.07
N ARG A 16 7.23 -7.23 8.83
CA ARG A 16 8.20 -6.14 8.61
C ARG A 16 9.01 -6.34 7.33
N ALA A 17 9.44 -7.56 7.03
CA ALA A 17 10.15 -7.89 5.79
C ALA A 17 9.28 -7.60 4.57
N LEU A 18 8.00 -8.00 4.62
CA LEU A 18 7.03 -7.72 3.57
C LEU A 18 6.78 -6.22 3.41
N LEU A 19 6.54 -5.48 4.51
CA LEU A 19 6.40 -4.03 4.44
C LEU A 19 7.63 -3.37 3.84
N ARG A 20 8.82 -3.81 4.25
CA ARG A 20 10.07 -3.30 3.73
C ARG A 20 10.20 -3.54 2.23
N ASP A 21 9.85 -4.73 1.74
CA ASP A 21 9.82 -5.01 0.30
C ASP A 21 8.78 -4.15 -0.43
N VAL A 22 7.58 -3.95 0.14
CA VAL A 22 6.57 -3.04 -0.44
C VAL A 22 7.09 -1.60 -0.51
N PHE A 23 7.76 -1.11 0.54
CA PHE A 23 8.30 0.25 0.59
C PHE A 23 9.55 0.45 -0.28
N LEU A 24 10.31 -0.62 -0.54
CA LEU A 24 11.47 -0.61 -1.43
C LEU A 24 11.11 -0.90 -2.89
N SER A 25 9.93 -1.50 -3.13
CA SER A 25 9.42 -1.72 -4.46
C SER A 25 9.19 -0.38 -5.16
N GLU A 26 9.47 -0.38 -6.45
CA GLU A 26 8.99 0.69 -7.33
C GLU A 26 7.46 0.73 -7.24
N ALA A 27 6.92 1.95 -7.22
CA ALA A 27 5.49 2.24 -7.18
C ALA A 27 5.21 3.38 -8.15
N ASP A 28 4.19 3.24 -8.99
CA ASP A 28 3.78 4.32 -9.87
C ASP A 28 3.03 5.38 -9.07
N LEU A 29 3.48 6.63 -9.17
CA LEU A 29 2.81 7.80 -8.61
C LEU A 29 2.06 8.51 -9.73
N ILE A 30 0.72 8.41 -9.72
CA ILE A 30 -0.14 9.03 -10.72
C ILE A 30 -0.91 10.18 -10.06
N PRO A 31 -0.49 11.44 -10.26
CA PRO A 31 -1.20 12.59 -9.74
C PRO A 31 -2.47 12.87 -10.56
N ASP A 32 -3.62 12.85 -9.91
CA ASP A 32 -4.88 13.35 -10.44
C ASP A 32 -5.17 14.74 -9.88
N ASN A 33 -4.83 15.75 -10.67
CA ASN A 33 -5.00 17.15 -10.29
C ASN A 33 -6.48 17.60 -10.27
N LYS A 34 -7.39 16.88 -10.95
CA LYS A 34 -8.81 17.24 -10.99
C LYS A 34 -9.52 16.79 -9.71
N ASN A 35 -9.25 15.56 -9.30
CA ASN A 35 -9.84 14.99 -8.08
C ASN A 35 -9.02 15.30 -6.83
N LYS A 36 -7.84 15.90 -6.99
CA LYS A 36 -6.84 16.10 -5.91
C LYS A 36 -6.51 14.78 -5.23
N ILE A 37 -6.26 13.76 -6.03
CA ILE A 37 -5.90 12.43 -5.55
C ILE A 37 -4.52 12.09 -6.12
N LEU A 38 -3.62 11.62 -5.27
CA LEU A 38 -2.35 11.05 -5.70
C LEU A 38 -2.44 9.54 -5.59
N THR A 39 -2.61 8.88 -6.74
CA THR A 39 -2.74 7.43 -6.77
C THR A 39 -1.37 6.78 -6.72
N VAL A 40 -1.09 6.05 -5.65
CA VAL A 40 0.11 5.23 -5.46
C VAL A 40 -0.22 3.81 -5.89
N ARG A 41 0.33 3.35 -7.00
CA ARG A 41 0.13 1.98 -7.50
C ARG A 41 1.29 1.10 -7.04
N LEU A 42 0.98 0.17 -6.14
CA LEU A 42 1.93 -0.80 -5.64
C LEU A 42 2.04 -1.97 -6.62
N HIS A 43 3.25 -2.34 -7.01
CA HIS A 43 3.51 -3.53 -7.80
C HIS A 43 3.39 -4.77 -6.90
N ASN A 44 2.74 -5.83 -7.40
CA ASN A 44 2.48 -7.02 -6.61
C ASN A 44 3.80 -7.69 -6.19
N LEU A 45 3.94 -8.01 -4.90
CA LEU A 45 5.02 -8.88 -4.45
C LEU A 45 4.73 -10.32 -4.90
N SER A 46 5.79 -11.08 -5.17
CA SER A 46 5.85 -12.26 -6.05
C SER A 46 5.00 -13.50 -5.68
N SER A 47 4.08 -13.42 -4.71
CA SER A 47 3.31 -14.59 -4.25
C SER A 47 1.86 -14.24 -3.90
N ARG A 48 0.91 -15.01 -4.45
CA ARG A 48 -0.54 -14.89 -4.23
C ARG A 48 -0.97 -14.95 -2.76
N ALA A 49 -0.15 -15.57 -1.90
CA ALA A 49 -0.40 -15.59 -0.46
C ALA A 49 -0.35 -14.18 0.17
N HIS A 50 0.36 -13.25 -0.47
CA HIS A 50 0.52 -11.88 0.01
C HIS A 50 -0.52 -10.91 -0.55
N ASP A 51 -1.33 -11.32 -1.53
CA ASP A 51 -2.36 -10.46 -2.14
C ASP A 51 -3.38 -9.99 -1.09
N LYS A 52 -3.83 -10.91 -0.23
CA LYS A 52 -4.78 -10.60 0.85
C LYS A 52 -4.20 -9.66 1.90
N ILE A 53 -2.92 -9.83 2.21
CA ILE A 53 -2.17 -8.97 3.15
C ILE A 53 -2.01 -7.57 2.56
N LEU A 54 -1.73 -7.48 1.25
CA LEU A 54 -1.59 -6.22 0.54
C LEU A 54 -2.93 -5.48 0.41
N ASP A 55 -4.02 -6.18 0.10
CA ASP A 55 -5.36 -5.59 0.06
C ASP A 55 -5.75 -5.01 1.42
N GLN A 56 -5.50 -5.73 2.52
CA GLN A 56 -5.73 -5.19 3.87
C GLN A 56 -4.86 -3.97 4.18
N LEU A 57 -3.59 -3.97 3.76
CA LEU A 57 -2.73 -2.81 3.90
C LEU A 57 -3.30 -1.60 3.18
N ILE A 58 -3.72 -1.80 1.92
CA ILE A 58 -4.27 -0.76 1.07
C ILE A 58 -5.54 -0.18 1.71
N THR A 59 -6.44 -1.01 2.25
CA THR A 59 -7.62 -0.55 2.99
C THR A 59 -7.22 0.36 4.14
N VAL A 60 -6.30 -0.09 5.00
CA VAL A 60 -5.87 0.69 6.18
C VAL A 60 -5.17 2.00 5.78
N LEU A 61 -4.36 1.97 4.72
CA LEU A 61 -3.67 3.17 4.23
C LEU A 61 -4.65 4.19 3.62
N ASN A 62 -5.69 3.70 2.93
CA ASN A 62 -6.74 4.56 2.37
C ASN A 62 -7.68 5.10 3.47
N GLU A 63 -7.98 4.31 4.51
CA GLU A 63 -8.75 4.76 5.68
C GLU A 63 -8.02 5.81 6.51
N ALA A 64 -6.68 5.86 6.44
CA ALA A 64 -5.91 6.88 7.12
C ALA A 64 -6.04 8.28 6.49
N GLU A 65 -6.66 8.38 5.30
CA GLU A 65 -6.97 9.64 4.59
C GLU A 65 -5.80 10.64 4.60
N VAL A 66 -4.60 10.15 4.30
CA VAL A 66 -3.38 10.95 4.42
C VAL A 66 -3.23 11.87 3.22
N ASN A 67 -3.05 13.17 3.48
CA ASN A 67 -2.70 14.13 2.43
C ASN A 67 -1.19 14.14 2.18
N PHE A 68 -0.79 14.22 0.92
CA PHE A 68 0.62 14.29 0.55
C PHE A 68 1.20 15.66 0.94
N PRO A 69 2.32 15.70 1.71
CA PRO A 69 2.85 16.93 2.28
C PRO A 69 3.20 17.95 1.20
N GLY A 70 2.85 19.22 1.44
CA GLY A 70 3.07 20.30 0.48
C GLY A 70 2.08 20.32 -0.69
N THR A 71 1.08 19.45 -0.69
CA THR A 71 -0.02 19.45 -1.67
C THR A 71 -1.37 19.33 -0.96
N ASN A 72 -2.45 19.59 -1.70
CA ASN A 72 -3.80 19.31 -1.23
C ASN A 72 -4.34 17.99 -1.81
N MET A 73 -3.44 17.04 -2.11
CA MET A 73 -3.77 15.76 -2.73
C MET A 73 -3.92 14.66 -1.68
N LEU A 74 -5.04 13.94 -1.72
CA LEU A 74 -5.28 12.76 -0.91
C LEU A 74 -4.51 11.57 -1.48
N LEU A 75 -3.74 10.87 -0.65
CA LEU A 75 -3.07 9.64 -1.07
C LEU A 75 -4.10 8.52 -1.24
N HIS A 76 -4.10 7.90 -2.40
CA HIS A 76 -4.93 6.74 -2.68
C HIS A 76 -4.07 5.57 -3.15
N TYR A 77 -4.05 4.50 -2.38
CA TYR A 77 -3.25 3.31 -2.65
C TYR A 77 -4.07 2.30 -3.45
N THR A 78 -3.46 1.74 -4.49
CA THR A 78 -4.04 0.67 -5.32
C THR A 78 -2.94 -0.32 -5.68
N ARG A 79 -3.28 -1.57 -6.02
CA ARG A 79 -2.31 -2.56 -6.51
C ARG A 79 -2.43 -2.79 -8.00
N ILE A 80 -1.31 -3.06 -8.66
CA ILE A 80 -1.25 -3.46 -10.07
C ILE A 80 -1.49 -4.96 -10.15
N GLY A 81 -2.75 -5.38 -10.34
CA GLY A 81 -3.05 -6.79 -10.55
C GLY A 81 -4.46 -7.21 -10.15
N SER A 82 -5.48 -6.80 -10.89
CA SER A 82 -6.72 -7.56 -10.93
C SER A 82 -7.20 -7.62 -12.37
N SER A 83 -6.79 -8.67 -13.06
CA SER A 83 -7.53 -9.26 -14.17
C SER A 83 -7.96 -10.65 -13.75
#